data_AF-A0A524M4B9-F1
#
_entry.id   AF-A0A524M4B9-F1
#
_cell.length_a   1.000
_cell.length_b   1.000
_cell.length_c   1.000
_cell.angle_alpha   90.00
_cell.angle_beta   90.00
_cell.angle_gamma   90.00
#
_symmetry.space_group_name_H-M   'P 1'
#
loop_
_entity.id
_entity.type
_entity.pdbx_description
1 polymer ?
#
loop_
_entity_poly.entity_id
_entity_poly.type
_entity_poly.pdbx_seq_one_letter_code
_entity_poly.pdbx_strand_id
1 'polypeptide(L)'
;MTQIGPFDLEKKAAVVAVILEKPLETSKKAAEKGADILEIRLDLLGIRDLERAAEVIREIKSEAGLPVIATNRSREEGGKWEGTEEDRTGLLTGLLTYPFSLKEGPDAVDIELSANR
;
A
#
# COMPACT_ATOMS: atom_id res chain seq x y z
N MET A 1 19.58 -5.53 -7.71
CA MET A 1 18.24 -5.61 -8.31
C MET A 1 17.24 -5.07 -7.31
N THR A 2 16.90 -3.79 -7.45
CA THR A 2 15.86 -3.13 -6.65
C THR A 2 14.52 -3.29 -7.37
N GLN A 3 13.61 -4.11 -6.82
CA GLN A 3 12.29 -4.38 -7.42
C GLN A 3 11.15 -4.11 -6.43
N ILE A 4 9.99 -3.75 -6.96
CA ILE A 4 8.71 -3.75 -6.23
C ILE A 4 7.76 -4.66 -7.00
N GLY A 5 7.47 -5.83 -6.42
CA GLY A 5 6.80 -6.92 -7.13
C GLY A 5 7.58 -7.29 -8.41
N PRO A 6 6.92 -7.39 -9.58
CA PRO A 6 7.60 -7.65 -10.84
C PRO A 6 8.28 -6.41 -11.46
N PHE A 7 8.11 -5.22 -10.89
CA PHE A 7 8.63 -3.98 -11.47
C PHE A 7 10.10 -3.74 -11.09
N ASP A 8 10.94 -3.55 -12.10
CA ASP A 8 12.40 -3.41 -11.96
C ASP A 8 12.83 -1.94 -12.03
N LEU A 9 13.15 -1.37 -10.87
CA LEU A 9 13.51 0.04 -10.72
C LEU A 9 14.92 0.37 -11.24
N GLU A 10 15.75 -0.63 -11.55
CA GLU A 10 17.06 -0.40 -12.17
C GLU A 10 16.94 -0.13 -13.68
N LYS A 11 15.82 -0.51 -14.30
CA LYS A 11 15.60 -0.37 -15.75
C LYS A 11 14.88 0.92 -16.12
N LYS A 12 13.93 1.37 -15.31
CA LYS A 12 13.21 2.63 -15.52
C LYS A 12 12.61 3.18 -14.22
N ALA A 13 12.36 4.49 -14.22
CA ALA A 13 11.54 5.10 -13.19
C ALA A 13 10.09 4.56 -13.26
N ALA A 14 9.46 4.40 -12.10
CA ALA A 14 8.07 3.98 -11.99
C ALA A 14 7.13 5.19 -11.90
N VAL A 15 5.99 5.11 -12.58
CA VAL A 15 4.83 5.97 -12.29
C VAL A 15 4.02 5.34 -11.17
N VAL A 16 3.96 6.00 -10.01
CA VAL A 16 3.17 5.54 -8.86
C VAL A 16 1.85 6.31 -8.81
N ALA A 17 0.72 5.59 -8.81
CA ALA A 17 -0.60 6.20 -8.66
C ALA A 17 -1.12 6.04 -7.23
N VAL A 18 -1.56 7.15 -6.63
CA VAL A 18 -2.04 7.16 -5.25
C VAL A 18 -3.54 6.89 -5.19
N ILE A 19 -3.93 5.92 -4.37
CA ILE A 19 -5.30 5.47 -4.19
C ILE A 19 -5.86 6.00 -2.87
N LEU A 20 -6.84 6.91 -2.97
CA LEU A 20 -7.37 7.68 -1.85
C LEU A 20 -8.78 7.28 -1.44
N GLU A 21 -9.59 6.81 -2.40
CA GLU A 21 -11.00 6.44 -2.23
C GLU A 21 -11.39 5.40 -3.28
N LYS A 22 -12.52 4.69 -3.07
CA LYS A 22 -13.06 3.68 -4.00
C LYS A 22 -11.96 2.77 -4.60
N PRO A 23 -11.20 2.08 -3.74
CA PRO A 23 -9.88 1.57 -4.09
C PRO A 23 -9.85 0.66 -5.33
N LEU A 24 -10.87 -0.17 -5.54
CA LEU A 24 -10.96 -1.04 -6.72
C LEU A 24 -11.14 -0.27 -8.02
N GLU A 25 -12.06 0.69 -8.07
CA GLU A 25 -12.36 1.49 -9.27
C GLU A 25 -11.16 2.35 -9.66
N THR A 26 -10.58 3.06 -8.69
CA THR A 26 -9.44 3.95 -8.93
C THR A 26 -8.18 3.18 -9.29
N SER A 27 -7.97 1.98 -8.74
CA SER A 27 -6.82 1.13 -9.08
C SER A 27 -6.88 0.63 -10.52
N LYS A 28 -8.05 0.16 -10.99
CA LYS A 28 -8.26 -0.20 -12.40
C LYS A 28 -7.97 0.98 -13.32
N LYS A 29 -8.55 2.14 -13.01
CA LYS A 29 -8.36 3.36 -13.79
C LYS A 29 -6.91 3.82 -13.80
N ALA A 30 -6.16 3.62 -12.72
CA ALA A 30 -4.73 3.92 -12.66
C ALA A 30 -3.93 3.00 -13.60
N ALA A 31 -4.21 1.69 -13.58
CA ALA A 31 -3.60 0.73 -14.50
C ALA A 31 -3.91 1.08 -15.97
N GLU A 32 -5.16 1.39 -16.31
CA GLU A 32 -5.57 1.85 -17.64
C GLU A 32 -4.85 3.14 -18.08
N LYS A 33 -4.47 3.99 -17.13
CA LYS A 33 -3.72 5.24 -17.37
C LYS A 33 -2.20 5.04 -17.43
N GLY A 34 -1.71 3.81 -17.28
CA GLY A 34 -0.29 3.49 -17.36
C GLY A 34 0.48 3.68 -16.06
N ALA A 35 -0.18 3.58 -14.90
CA ALA A 35 0.53 3.43 -13.64
C ALA A 35 1.36 2.13 -13.64
N ASP A 36 2.56 2.21 -13.08
CA ASP A 36 3.45 1.05 -12.91
C ASP A 36 3.25 0.40 -11.54
N ILE A 37 2.94 1.21 -10.52
CA ILE A 37 2.79 0.80 -9.11
C ILE A 37 1.60 1.57 -8.51
N LEU A 38 0.90 0.95 -7.57
CA LEU A 38 -0.16 1.58 -6.79
C LEU A 38 0.30 1.87 -5.37
N GLU A 39 0.09 3.09 -4.89
CA GLU A 39 0.21 3.43 -3.47
C GLU A 39 -1.18 3.41 -2.82
N ILE A 40 -1.39 2.53 -1.85
CA ILE A 40 -2.66 2.41 -1.13
C ILE A 40 -2.55 3.14 0.20
N ARG A 41 -3.25 4.28 0.31
CA ARG A 41 -3.28 5.13 1.51
C ARG A 41 -4.32 4.63 2.51
N LEU A 42 -3.93 3.72 3.40
CA LEU A 42 -4.81 3.13 4.42
C LEU A 42 -5.44 4.20 5.33
N ASP A 43 -4.67 5.24 5.67
CA ASP A 43 -5.13 6.36 6.48
C ASP A 43 -6.27 7.16 5.84
N LEU A 44 -6.28 7.27 4.50
CA LEU A 44 -7.33 7.98 3.76
C LEU A 44 -8.55 7.10 3.45
N LEU A 45 -8.32 5.80 3.28
CA LEU A 45 -9.37 4.80 3.13
C LEU A 45 -10.08 4.50 4.46
N GLY A 46 -9.58 5.01 5.59
CA GLY A 46 -10.14 4.76 6.92
C GLY A 46 -9.98 3.31 7.37
N ILE A 47 -9.02 2.57 6.79
CA ILE A 47 -8.76 1.17 7.11
C ILE A 47 -7.84 1.11 8.32
N ARG A 48 -8.29 0.46 9.39
CA ARG A 48 -7.55 0.36 10.67
C ARG A 48 -7.31 -1.06 11.11
N ASP A 49 -7.93 -2.03 10.46
CA ASP A 49 -7.84 -3.44 10.79
C ASP A 49 -7.05 -4.21 9.72
N LEU A 50 -6.27 -5.19 10.20
CA LEU A 50 -5.32 -5.91 9.37
C LEU A 50 -6.00 -6.82 8.34
N GLU A 51 -7.11 -7.46 8.71
CA GLU A 51 -7.86 -8.35 7.82
C GLU A 51 -8.47 -7.59 6.64
N ARG A 52 -9.13 -6.45 6.90
CA ARG A 52 -9.67 -5.60 5.83
C ARG A 52 -8.57 -5.01 4.97
N ALA A 53 -7.45 -4.59 5.55
CA ALA A 53 -6.31 -4.10 4.78
C ALA A 53 -5.79 -5.17 3.82
N ALA A 54 -5.61 -6.40 4.31
CA ALA A 54 -5.16 -7.53 3.50
C ALA A 54 -6.18 -7.89 2.41
N GLU A 55 -7.48 -7.93 2.74
CA GLU A 55 -8.56 -8.19 1.79
C GLU A 55 -8.57 -7.16 0.66
N VAL A 56 -8.55 -5.86 1.01
CA VAL A 56 -8.56 -4.76 0.02
C VAL A 56 -7.32 -4.82 -0.87
N ILE A 57 -6.13 -5.04 -0.31
CA ILE A 57 -4.89 -5.15 -1.10
C ILE A 57 -4.97 -6.34 -2.06
N ARG A 58 -5.45 -7.51 -1.60
CA ARG A 58 -5.62 -8.69 -2.45
C ARG A 58 -6.58 -8.42 -3.61
N GLU A 59 -7.74 -7.82 -3.33
CA GLU A 59 -8.72 -7.47 -4.36
C GLU A 59 -8.12 -6.48 -5.38
N ILE A 60 -7.43 -5.44 -4.91
CA ILE A 60 -6.74 -4.48 -5.79
C ILE A 60 -5.72 -5.18 -6.69
N LYS A 61 -4.87 -6.05 -6.13
CA LYS A 61 -3.86 -6.79 -6.92
C LYS A 61 -4.51 -7.69 -7.95
N SER A 62 -5.60 -8.37 -7.58
CA SER A 62 -6.36 -9.24 -8.49
C SER A 62 -6.99 -8.46 -9.65
N GLU A 63 -7.52 -7.27 -9.37
CA GLU A 63 -8.29 -6.48 -10.34
C GLU A 63 -7.43 -5.56 -11.21
N ALA A 64 -6.38 -4.97 -10.65
CA ALA A 64 -5.50 -4.04 -11.36
C ALA A 64 -4.24 -4.69 -11.93
N GLY A 65 -3.79 -5.83 -11.37
CA GLY A 65 -2.61 -6.55 -11.83
C GLY A 65 -1.28 -5.80 -11.63
N LEU A 66 -1.27 -4.76 -10.79
CA LEU A 66 -0.09 -3.94 -10.51
C LEU A 66 0.48 -4.24 -9.11
N PRO A 67 1.80 -4.08 -8.92
CA PRO A 67 2.40 -4.11 -7.59
C PRO A 67 1.85 -2.98 -6.70
N VAL A 68 1.81 -3.26 -5.40
CA VAL A 68 1.22 -2.39 -4.39
C VAL A 68 2.26 -2.00 -3.33
N ILE A 69 2.31 -0.70 -3.05
CA ILE A 69 2.93 -0.12 -1.85
C ILE A 69 1.81 0.21 -0.88
N ALA A 70 1.83 -0.35 0.33
CA ALA A 70 0.90 0.05 1.38
C ALA A 70 1.50 1.18 2.21
N THR A 71 0.74 2.27 2.37
CA THR A 71 1.14 3.45 3.12
C THR A 71 0.09 3.76 4.18
N ASN A 72 0.52 3.97 5.42
CA ASN A 72 -0.34 4.45 6.49
C ASN A 72 0.30 5.69 7.10
N ARG A 73 -0.03 6.86 6.55
CA ARG A 73 0.68 8.11 6.82
C ARG A 73 0.22 8.73 8.15
N SER A 74 1.17 9.10 9.01
CA SER A 74 0.93 9.78 10.29
C SER A 74 0.36 11.18 10.09
N ARG A 75 -0.23 11.77 11.13
CA ARG A 75 -0.72 13.17 11.06
C ARG A 75 0.44 14.16 10.97
N GLU A 76 1.56 13.83 11.61
CA GLU A 76 2.80 14.59 11.66
C GLU A 76 3.39 14.76 10.25
N GLU A 77 3.24 13.76 9.38
CA GLU A 77 3.64 13.81 7.96
C GLU A 77 2.48 14.08 6.98
N GLY A 78 1.36 14.65 7.47
CA GLY A 78 0.24 15.12 6.64
C GLY A 78 -0.79 14.06 6.23
N GLY A 79 -0.76 12.90 6.87
CA GLY A 79 -1.76 11.83 6.76
C GLY A 79 -2.97 12.04 7.67
N LYS A 80 -3.87 11.05 7.66
CA LYS A 80 -5.13 11.06 8.44
C LYS A 80 -5.22 9.96 9.50
N TRP A 81 -4.12 9.30 9.84
CA TRP A 81 -4.13 8.29 10.88
C TRP A 81 -4.56 8.88 12.24
N GLU A 82 -5.47 8.23 12.95
CA GLU A 82 -5.97 8.71 14.25
C GLU A 82 -5.70 7.72 15.39
N GLY A 83 -4.83 6.74 15.17
CA GLY A 83 -4.46 5.73 16.17
C GLY A 83 -3.13 6.05 16.82
N THR A 84 -2.61 5.10 17.60
CA THR A 84 -1.24 5.19 18.09
C THR A 84 -0.24 4.93 16.96
N GLU A 85 1.01 5.36 17.13
CA GLU A 85 2.10 5.03 16.19
C GLU A 85 2.42 3.53 16.16
N GLU A 86 2.27 2.86 17.30
CA GLU A 86 2.42 1.41 17.40
C GLU A 86 1.34 0.68 16.58
N ASP A 87 0.08 1.12 16.66
CA ASP A 87 -0.99 0.58 15.80
C ASP A 87 -0.72 0.88 14.32
N ARG A 88 -0.22 2.09 14.00
CA ARG A 88 0.03 2.53 12.62
C ARG A 88 1.04 1.65 11.91
N THR A 89 2.20 1.48 12.55
CA THR A 89 3.33 0.70 12.06
C THR A 89 3.08 -0.80 12.22
N GLY A 90 2.36 -1.21 13.26
CA GLY A 90 1.87 -2.56 13.48
C GLY A 90 0.95 -3.03 12.36
N LEU A 91 0.05 -2.17 11.85
CA LEU A 91 -0.79 -2.49 10.69
C LEU A 91 0.05 -2.76 9.43
N LEU A 92 1.04 -1.91 9.15
CA LEU A 92 1.91 -2.06 7.98
C LEU A 92 2.80 -3.30 8.06
N THR A 93 3.45 -3.53 9.20
CA THR A 93 4.32 -4.70 9.39
C THR A 93 3.50 -5.99 9.50
N GLY A 94 2.29 -5.93 10.05
CA GLY A 94 1.33 -7.02 10.06
C GLY A 94 0.95 -7.48 8.66
N LEU A 95 0.82 -6.57 7.69
CA LEU A 95 0.55 -6.93 6.29
C LEU A 95 1.66 -7.77 5.65
N LEU A 96 2.90 -7.62 6.12
CA LEU A 96 4.04 -8.42 5.64
C LEU A 96 4.05 -9.84 6.21
N THR A 97 3.42 -10.05 7.37
CA THR A 97 3.37 -11.36 8.07
C THR A 97 2.01 -12.03 8.02
N TYR A 98 0.99 -11.33 7.49
CA TYR A 98 -0.37 -11.87 7.34
C TYR A 98 -0.35 -13.16 6.51
N PRO A 99 -1.22 -14.14 6.80
CA PRO A 99 -1.33 -15.33 5.98
C PRO A 99 -1.44 -14.97 4.50
N PHE A 100 -0.65 -15.61 3.65
CA PHE A 100 -0.57 -15.36 2.20
C PHE A 100 0.11 -14.04 1.76
N SER A 101 0.72 -13.27 2.67
CA SER A 101 1.42 -12.00 2.36
C SER A 101 2.43 -12.11 1.21
N LEU A 102 3.18 -13.22 1.12
CA LEU A 102 4.17 -13.46 0.07
C LEU A 102 3.58 -13.55 -1.35
N LYS A 103 2.28 -13.80 -1.49
CA LYS A 103 1.60 -13.90 -2.79
C LYS A 103 0.57 -12.79 -3.00
N GLU A 104 -0.17 -12.47 -1.94
CA GLU A 104 -1.39 -11.66 -2.00
C GLU A 104 -1.29 -10.37 -1.17
N GLY A 105 -0.22 -10.19 -0.40
CA GLY A 105 0.06 -8.99 0.36
C GLY A 105 0.68 -7.87 -0.49
N PRO A 106 0.97 -6.71 0.14
CA PRO A 106 1.66 -5.62 -0.54
C PRO A 106 3.08 -6.04 -0.91
N ASP A 107 3.60 -5.46 -1.99
CA ASP A 107 4.95 -5.71 -2.49
C ASP A 107 6.00 -4.87 -1.75
N ALA A 108 5.56 -3.75 -1.15
CA ALA A 108 6.34 -2.94 -0.23
C ALA A 108 5.42 -2.19 0.76
N VAL A 109 6.01 -1.67 1.83
CA VAL A 109 5.34 -0.78 2.78
C VAL A 109 6.15 0.51 2.92
N ASP A 110 5.47 1.64 3.07
CA ASP A 110 6.08 2.93 3.41
C ASP A 110 6.17 3.07 4.93
N ILE A 111 7.40 3.16 5.46
CA ILE A 111 7.67 3.40 6.88
C ILE A 111 8.37 4.75 7.03
N GLU A 112 7.74 5.62 7.81
CA GLU A 112 8.23 6.97 8.09
C GLU A 112 9.46 6.94 8.99
N LEU A 113 10.47 7.77 8.69
CA LEU A 113 11.69 7.86 9.51
C LEU A 113 11.43 8.45 10.90
N SER A 114 10.33 9.19 11.04
CA SER A 114 9.84 9.74 12.30
C SER A 114 9.18 8.70 13.20
N ALA A 115 8.90 7.49 12.69
CA ALA A 115 8.29 6.43 13.47
C ALA A 115 9.23 5.97 14.59
N ASN A 116 8.80 6.16 15.83
CA ASN A 116 9.48 5.58 16.99
C ASN A 116 9.24 4.06 17.00
N ARG A 117 10.32 3.28 17.04
CA ARG A 117 10.27 1.82 17.24
C ARG A 117 10.18 1.45 18.71
#